data_AF-A0A947NPF0-F1
#
_entry.id   AF-A0A947NPF0-F1
#
_cell.length_a   1.000
_cell.length_b   1.000
_cell.length_c   1.000
_cell.angle_alpha   90.00
_cell.angle_beta   90.00
_cell.angle_gamma   90.00
#
_symmetry.space_group_name_H-M   'P 1'
#
loop_
_entity.id
_entity.type
_entity.pdbx_description
1 polymer ?
#
loop_
_entity_poly.entity_id
_entity_poly.type
_entity_poly.pdbx_seq_one_letter_code
_entity_poly.pdbx_strand_id
1 'polypeptide(L)'
;MISQASSKEEVEKTIEDLYGWTPDQFKEKVLRKYLLRSKLDTNIKEDPEVVAQSKTKAEEALAEVKKGEKTFAEVAQEYSEDATAANGGELGYFGRGEMVPEFEEAAFALENGEVSDIVVTQFGYHIIKVDEKVMQGEGEEEKEVVNASHILVLFPTIDEWLVGEVEKAKIYRLVKT
;
A
#
# COMPACT_ATOMS: atom_id res chain seq x y z
N MET A 1 -10.17 15.64 15.42
CA MET A 1 -10.75 16.90 15.93
C MET A 1 -12.03 17.25 15.17
N ILE A 2 -12.03 17.43 13.84
CA ILE A 2 -13.30 17.57 13.08
C ILE A 2 -14.12 16.27 13.04
N SER A 3 -13.45 15.11 13.06
CA SER A 3 -14.09 13.77 13.09
C SER A 3 -14.89 13.46 14.37
N GLN A 4 -14.83 14.32 15.39
CA GLN A 4 -15.57 14.19 16.65
C GLN A 4 -16.73 15.16 16.77
N ALA A 5 -16.89 16.07 15.79
CA ALA A 5 -17.97 17.03 15.80
C ALA A 5 -19.31 16.31 15.57
N SER A 6 -20.25 16.57 16.48
CA SER A 6 -21.56 15.94 16.53
C SER A 6 -22.62 16.66 15.68
N SER A 7 -22.28 17.86 15.18
CA SER A 7 -23.18 18.68 14.36
C SER A 7 -22.42 19.50 13.33
N LYS A 8 -23.15 19.94 12.30
CA LYS A 8 -22.62 20.84 11.27
C LYS A 8 -22.09 22.14 11.88
N GLU A 9 -22.82 22.77 12.80
CA GLU A 9 -22.40 24.02 13.44
C GLU A 9 -21.11 23.86 14.26
N GLU A 10 -20.92 22.71 14.91
CA GLU A 10 -19.68 22.40 15.63
C GLU A 10 -18.48 22.24 14.68
N VAL A 11 -18.69 21.65 13.51
CA VAL A 11 -17.67 21.58 12.44
C VAL A 11 -17.31 22.99 11.95
N GLU A 12 -18.32 23.81 11.65
CA GLU A 12 -18.10 25.17 11.14
C GLU A 12 -17.32 26.02 12.14
N LYS A 13 -17.72 25.98 13.42
CA LYS A 13 -17.01 26.68 14.49
C LYS A 13 -15.57 26.17 14.67
N THR A 14 -15.37 24.85 14.62
CA THR A 14 -14.02 24.26 14.73
C THR A 14 -13.11 24.70 13.57
N ILE A 15 -13.66 24.80 12.36
CA ILE A 15 -12.91 25.30 11.19
C ILE A 15 -12.52 26.77 11.39
N GLU A 16 -13.45 27.59 11.87
CA GLU A 16 -13.18 28.99 12.18
C GLU A 16 -12.13 29.13 13.29
N ASP A 17 -12.28 28.39 14.40
CA ASP A 17 -11.38 28.45 15.55
C ASP A 17 -9.94 27.99 15.21
N LEU A 18 -9.80 26.94 14.40
CA LEU A 18 -8.49 26.36 14.05
C LEU A 18 -7.79 27.07 12.88
N TYR A 19 -8.56 27.52 11.88
CA TYR A 19 -8.01 28.00 10.61
C TYR A 19 -8.36 29.47 10.31
N GLY A 20 -9.27 30.08 11.06
CA GLY A 20 -9.78 31.43 10.80
C GLY A 20 -10.54 31.55 9.48
N TRP A 21 -11.09 30.45 8.97
CA TRP A 21 -11.73 30.37 7.66
C TRP A 21 -13.20 30.01 7.76
N THR A 22 -13.98 30.48 6.79
CA THR A 22 -15.35 29.97 6.60
C THR A 22 -15.30 28.53 6.07
N PRO A 23 -16.38 27.75 6.24
CA PRO A 23 -16.50 26.41 5.67
C PRO A 23 -16.24 26.37 4.16
N ASP A 24 -16.71 27.37 3.41
CA ASP A 24 -16.47 27.47 1.96
C ASP A 24 -15.00 27.75 1.64
N GLN A 25 -14.34 28.64 2.41
CA GLN A 25 -12.91 28.90 2.25
C GLN A 25 -12.08 27.65 2.58
N PHE A 26 -12.42 26.93 3.65
CA PHE A 26 -11.78 25.68 4.01
C PHE A 26 -12.01 24.61 2.92
N LYS A 27 -13.23 24.54 2.39
CA LYS A 27 -13.55 23.63 1.28
C LYS A 27 -12.70 23.92 0.05
N GLU A 28 -12.59 25.17 -0.37
CA GLU A 28 -11.82 25.53 -1.57
C GLU A 28 -10.30 25.46 -1.36
N LYS A 29 -9.79 25.90 -0.21
CA LYS A 29 -8.34 26.02 0.04
C LYS A 29 -7.71 24.74 0.58
N VAL A 30 -8.48 23.89 1.26
CA VAL A 30 -7.98 22.66 1.90
C VAL A 30 -8.61 21.43 1.26
N LEU A 31 -9.93 21.27 1.40
CA LEU A 31 -10.59 20.04 1.01
C LEU A 31 -10.46 19.78 -0.49
N ARG A 32 -10.63 20.79 -1.34
CA ARG A 32 -10.55 20.62 -2.78
C ARG A 32 -9.18 20.13 -3.22
N LYS A 33 -8.09 20.70 -2.70
CA LYS A 33 -6.73 20.25 -3.01
C LYS A 33 -6.50 18.81 -2.53
N TYR A 34 -6.94 18.50 -1.30
CA TYR A 34 -6.84 17.16 -0.75
C TYR A 34 -7.61 16.12 -1.57
N LEU A 35 -8.87 16.41 -1.90
CA LEU A 35 -9.73 15.53 -2.71
C LEU A 35 -9.18 15.33 -4.12
N LEU A 36 -8.67 16.39 -4.76
CA LEU A 36 -8.03 16.27 -6.07
C LEU A 36 -6.77 15.42 -6.01
N ARG A 37 -5.94 15.61 -4.97
CA ARG A 37 -4.75 14.77 -4.75
C ARG A 37 -5.17 13.32 -4.54
N SER A 38 -6.12 13.04 -3.66
CA SER A 38 -6.62 11.68 -3.42
C SER A 38 -7.18 11.03 -4.68
N LYS A 39 -7.97 11.75 -5.48
CA LYS A 39 -8.48 11.23 -6.76
C LYS A 39 -7.36 10.94 -7.76
N LEU A 40 -6.35 11.80 -7.80
CA LEU A 40 -5.19 11.60 -8.66
C LEU A 40 -4.38 10.37 -8.23
N ASP A 41 -4.20 10.15 -6.92
CA ASP A 41 -3.55 8.96 -6.38
C ASP A 41 -4.22 7.68 -6.87
N THR A 42 -5.55 7.61 -6.76
CA THR A 42 -6.35 6.48 -7.23
C THR A 42 -6.17 6.28 -8.74
N ASN A 43 -6.32 7.34 -9.53
CA ASN A 43 -6.18 7.24 -10.98
C ASN A 43 -4.77 6.79 -11.41
N ILE A 44 -3.72 7.23 -10.71
CA ILE A 44 -2.34 6.82 -10.96
C ILE A 44 -2.15 5.32 -10.70
N LYS A 45 -2.72 4.81 -9.61
CA LYS A 45 -2.66 3.38 -9.26
C LYS A 45 -3.48 2.50 -10.19
N GLU A 46 -4.52 3.05 -10.81
CA GLU A 46 -5.37 2.35 -11.78
C GLU A 46 -4.85 2.44 -13.22
N ASP A 47 -3.91 3.35 -13.51
CA ASP A 47 -3.36 3.54 -14.87
C ASP A 47 -2.30 2.47 -15.19
N PRO A 48 -2.58 1.55 -16.14
CA PRO A 48 -1.67 0.46 -16.48
C PRO A 48 -0.31 0.92 -16.99
N GLU A 49 -0.23 2.08 -17.64
CA GLU A 49 1.05 2.62 -18.15
C GLU A 49 1.92 3.07 -16.98
N VAL A 50 1.30 3.69 -15.97
CA VAL A 50 2.00 4.21 -14.80
C VAL A 50 2.48 3.08 -13.89
N VAL A 51 1.67 2.05 -13.67
CA VAL A 51 2.04 0.91 -12.83
C VAL A 51 2.83 -0.19 -13.55
N ALA A 52 3.10 -0.02 -14.86
CA ALA A 52 3.77 -1.04 -15.67
C ALA A 52 5.14 -1.44 -15.10
N GLN A 53 5.92 -0.48 -14.61
CA GLN A 53 7.25 -0.75 -14.04
C GLN A 53 7.16 -1.57 -12.75
N SER A 54 6.26 -1.19 -11.84
CA SER A 54 5.99 -1.96 -10.62
C SER A 54 5.53 -3.38 -10.95
N LYS A 55 4.69 -3.53 -11.98
CA LYS A 55 4.22 -4.84 -12.43
C LYS A 55 5.35 -5.71 -12.95
N THR A 56 6.19 -5.17 -13.85
CA THR A 56 7.37 -5.89 -14.38
C THR A 56 8.30 -6.32 -13.25
N LYS A 57 8.58 -5.42 -12.29
CA LYS A 57 9.43 -5.73 -11.13
C LYS A 57 8.83 -6.85 -10.26
N ALA A 58 7.52 -6.88 -10.08
CA ALA A 58 6.86 -7.98 -9.36
C ALA A 58 6.89 -9.30 -10.14
N GLU A 59 6.72 -9.27 -11.47
CA GLU A 59 6.84 -10.45 -12.33
C GLU A 59 8.25 -11.03 -12.31
N GLU A 60 9.29 -10.17 -12.31
CA GLU A 60 10.69 -10.56 -12.17
C GLU A 60 10.95 -11.21 -10.80
N ALA A 61 10.49 -10.60 -9.71
CA ALA A 61 10.62 -11.16 -8.37
C ALA A 61 9.96 -12.55 -8.27
N LEU A 62 8.74 -12.71 -8.80
CA LEU A 62 8.05 -14.00 -8.79
C LEU A 62 8.80 -15.05 -9.62
N ALA A 63 9.36 -14.66 -10.76
CA ALA A 63 10.16 -15.55 -11.58
C ALA A 63 11.42 -16.01 -10.83
N GLU A 64 12.12 -15.13 -10.13
CA GLU A 64 13.29 -15.47 -9.31
C GLU A 64 12.93 -16.44 -8.17
N VAL A 65 11.81 -16.20 -7.47
CA VAL A 65 11.32 -17.14 -6.45
C VAL A 65 11.01 -18.51 -7.05
N LYS A 66 10.32 -18.55 -8.20
CA LYS A 66 9.95 -19.82 -8.87
C LYS A 66 11.13 -20.57 -9.47
N LYS A 67 12.23 -19.88 -9.83
CA LYS A 67 13.48 -20.55 -10.25
C LYS A 67 14.14 -21.32 -9.11
N GLY A 68 14.01 -20.84 -7.87
CA GLY A 68 14.55 -21.49 -6.67
C GLY A 68 16.07 -21.42 -6.54
N GLU A 69 16.76 -20.56 -7.30
CA GLU A 69 18.21 -20.33 -7.18
C GLU A 69 18.56 -19.47 -5.95
N LYS A 70 17.61 -18.62 -5.52
CA LYS A 70 17.67 -17.80 -4.31
C LYS A 70 16.57 -18.23 -3.35
N THR A 71 16.81 -18.05 -2.06
CA THR A 71 15.76 -18.17 -1.04
C THR A 71 14.74 -17.04 -1.19
N PHE A 72 13.51 -17.26 -0.70
CA PHE A 72 12.49 -16.22 -0.69
C PHE A 72 12.97 -14.94 0.02
N ALA A 73 13.68 -15.10 1.13
CA ALA A 73 14.24 -14.00 1.91
C ALA A 73 15.26 -13.17 1.11
N GLU A 74 16.12 -13.80 0.32
CA GLU A 74 17.07 -13.09 -0.56
C GLU A 74 16.34 -12.31 -1.66
N VAL A 75 15.30 -12.90 -2.28
CA VAL A 75 14.50 -12.17 -3.28
C VAL A 75 13.72 -11.03 -2.62
N ALA A 76 13.19 -11.22 -1.41
CA ALA A 76 12.53 -10.16 -0.66
C ALA A 76 13.48 -9.00 -0.37
N GLN A 77 14.73 -9.27 0.04
CA GLN A 77 15.74 -8.23 0.28
C GLN A 77 16.10 -7.44 -0.99
N GLU A 78 16.01 -8.05 -2.17
CA GLU A 78 16.37 -7.43 -3.44
C GLU A 78 15.21 -6.64 -4.08
N TYR A 79 13.98 -7.17 -3.99
CA TYR A 79 12.84 -6.64 -4.73
C TYR A 79 11.79 -5.93 -3.87
N SER A 80 11.66 -6.31 -2.60
CA SER A 80 10.60 -5.77 -1.73
C SER A 80 10.93 -4.34 -1.31
N GLU A 81 9.92 -3.49 -1.31
CA GLU A 81 9.95 -2.09 -0.90
C GLU A 81 9.26 -1.88 0.45
N ASP A 82 8.82 -2.97 1.09
CA ASP A 82 8.31 -2.95 2.45
C ASP A 82 9.45 -2.91 3.49
N ALA A 83 9.16 -2.39 4.69
CA ALA A 83 10.13 -2.30 5.77
C ALA A 83 10.66 -3.69 6.21
N THR A 84 9.88 -4.75 6.04
CA THR A 84 10.29 -6.13 6.36
C THR A 84 11.28 -6.72 5.36
N ALA A 85 11.53 -6.07 4.21
CA ALA A 85 12.46 -6.53 3.18
C ALA A 85 13.83 -6.91 3.75
N ALA A 86 14.37 -6.08 4.66
CA ALA A 86 15.66 -6.33 5.30
C ALA A 86 15.72 -7.65 6.09
N ASN A 87 14.58 -8.08 6.64
CA ASN A 87 14.41 -9.33 7.37
C ASN A 87 13.78 -10.42 6.49
N GLY A 88 13.96 -10.36 5.17
CA GLY A 88 13.46 -11.40 4.27
C GLY A 88 11.96 -11.36 4.02
N GLY A 89 11.28 -10.26 4.37
CA GLY A 89 9.84 -10.11 4.19
C GLY A 89 8.98 -10.72 5.28
N GLU A 90 9.57 -11.15 6.40
CA GLU A 90 8.86 -11.83 7.49
C GLU A 90 7.79 -10.94 8.13
N LEU A 91 6.54 -11.44 8.16
CA LEU A 91 5.40 -10.78 8.83
C LEU A 91 5.08 -11.43 10.19
N GLY A 92 5.49 -12.68 10.38
CA GLY A 92 5.12 -13.48 11.55
C GLY A 92 3.68 -13.98 11.46
N TYR A 93 3.14 -14.38 12.62
CA TYR A 93 1.79 -14.93 12.72
C TYR A 93 0.71 -13.84 12.72
N PHE A 94 -0.31 -14.02 11.89
CA PHE A 94 -1.52 -13.20 11.88
C PHE A 94 -2.77 -14.06 11.66
N GLY A 95 -3.86 -13.62 12.27
CA GLY A 95 -5.21 -14.13 12.08
C GLY A 95 -6.01 -13.30 11.07
N ARG A 96 -7.29 -13.67 10.92
CA ARG A 96 -8.23 -12.95 10.04
C ARG A 96 -8.60 -11.58 10.61
N GLY A 97 -8.69 -10.58 9.73
CA GLY A 97 -8.96 -9.18 10.03
C GLY A 97 -7.73 -8.34 10.34
N GLU A 98 -6.54 -8.93 10.34
CA GLU A 98 -5.27 -8.22 10.65
C GLU A 98 -4.56 -7.69 9.39
N MET A 99 -4.87 -8.26 8.22
CA MET A 99 -4.31 -7.86 6.92
C MET A 99 -5.38 -7.26 6.01
N VAL A 100 -4.96 -6.63 4.90
CA VAL A 100 -5.91 -6.18 3.87
C VAL A 100 -6.60 -7.38 3.21
N PRO A 101 -7.88 -7.27 2.80
CA PRO A 101 -8.70 -8.42 2.39
C PRO A 101 -8.06 -9.29 1.30
N GLU A 102 -7.47 -8.67 0.27
CA GLU A 102 -6.90 -9.39 -0.87
C GLU A 102 -5.65 -10.18 -0.48
N PHE A 103 -4.83 -9.61 0.42
CA PHE A 103 -3.65 -10.28 0.96
C PHE A 103 -4.06 -11.45 1.86
N GLU A 104 -5.02 -11.22 2.75
CA GLU A 104 -5.52 -12.24 3.67
C GLU A 104 -6.11 -13.42 2.90
N GLU A 105 -6.99 -13.16 1.92
CA GLU A 105 -7.63 -14.19 1.13
C GLU A 105 -6.59 -15.10 0.47
N ALA A 106 -5.56 -14.51 -0.13
CA ALA A 106 -4.47 -15.26 -0.75
C ALA A 106 -3.63 -16.03 0.28
N ALA A 107 -3.20 -15.40 1.37
CA ALA A 107 -2.39 -16.05 2.41
C ALA A 107 -3.12 -17.25 3.05
N PHE A 108 -4.41 -17.09 3.35
CA PHE A 108 -5.22 -18.17 3.92
C PHE A 108 -5.63 -19.23 2.90
N ALA A 109 -5.49 -18.99 1.59
CA ALA A 109 -5.72 -20.00 0.57
C ALA A 109 -4.50 -20.93 0.35
N LEU A 110 -3.28 -20.46 0.63
CA LEU A 110 -2.04 -21.20 0.40
C LEU A 110 -1.81 -22.38 1.37
N GLU A 111 -1.13 -23.42 0.95
CA GLU A 111 -0.64 -24.49 1.84
C GLU A 111 0.70 -24.12 2.50
N ASN A 112 1.10 -24.91 3.52
CA ASN A 112 2.38 -24.71 4.18
C ASN A 112 3.55 -24.89 3.20
N GLY A 113 4.43 -23.90 3.14
CA GLY A 113 5.56 -23.82 2.22
C GLY A 113 5.22 -23.30 0.83
N GLU A 114 3.95 -23.00 0.55
CA GLU A 114 3.51 -22.53 -0.77
C GLU A 114 3.77 -21.04 -0.97
N VAL A 115 3.97 -20.66 -2.23
CA VAL A 115 4.13 -19.27 -2.68
C VAL A 115 2.96 -18.90 -3.61
N SER A 116 2.33 -17.75 -3.39
CA SER A 116 1.26 -17.25 -4.24
C SER A 116 1.75 -16.81 -5.62
N ASP A 117 0.80 -16.64 -6.54
CA ASP A 117 0.99 -15.72 -7.66
C ASP A 117 0.96 -14.25 -7.18
N ILE A 118 1.00 -13.29 -8.10
CA ILE A 118 0.95 -11.86 -7.77
C ILE A 118 -0.44 -11.50 -7.24
N VAL A 119 -0.48 -10.98 -6.01
CA VAL A 119 -1.68 -10.49 -5.33
C VAL A 119 -1.68 -8.96 -5.38
N VAL A 120 -2.76 -8.35 -5.85
CA VAL A 120 -2.87 -6.88 -5.95
C VAL A 120 -3.61 -6.34 -4.74
N THR A 121 -3.05 -5.33 -4.07
CA THR A 121 -3.72 -4.60 -2.99
C THR A 121 -3.71 -3.09 -3.28
N GLN A 122 -4.28 -2.28 -2.39
CA GLN A 122 -4.19 -0.82 -2.46
C GLN A 122 -2.76 -0.25 -2.37
N PHE A 123 -1.79 -1.05 -1.92
CA PHE A 123 -0.39 -0.64 -1.79
C PHE A 123 0.42 -0.95 -3.05
N GLY A 124 0.18 -2.10 -3.67
CA GLY A 124 0.93 -2.57 -4.83
C GLY A 124 0.77 -4.06 -5.09
N TYR A 125 1.82 -4.66 -5.62
CA TYR A 125 1.90 -6.07 -5.98
C TYR A 125 2.61 -6.85 -4.87
N HIS A 126 1.94 -7.85 -4.34
CA HIS A 126 2.46 -8.75 -3.31
C HIS A 126 2.75 -10.13 -3.89
N ILE A 127 3.81 -10.76 -3.41
CA ILE A 127 4.06 -12.19 -3.53
C ILE A 127 4.15 -12.72 -2.11
N ILE A 128 3.35 -13.74 -1.77
CA ILE A 128 3.19 -14.22 -0.41
C ILE A 128 3.76 -15.63 -0.33
N LYS A 129 4.53 -15.92 0.72
CA LYS A 129 4.94 -17.27 1.07
C LYS A 129 4.39 -17.60 2.44
N VAL A 130 3.64 -18.70 2.54
CA VAL A 130 3.17 -19.20 3.83
C VAL A 130 4.16 -20.21 4.35
N ASP A 131 4.72 -19.93 5.52
CA ASP A 131 5.68 -20.81 6.18
C ASP A 131 4.92 -21.88 6.98
N GLU A 132 3.91 -21.47 7.74
CA GLU A 132 3.17 -22.34 8.63
C GLU A 132 1.75 -21.85 8.89
N LYS A 133 0.79 -22.78 8.96
CA LYS A 133 -0.58 -22.57 9.44
C LYS A 133 -0.81 -23.40 10.69
N VAL A 134 -1.31 -22.74 11.73
CA VAL A 134 -1.63 -23.40 13.00
C VAL A 134 -2.98 -22.93 13.54
N MET A 135 -3.59 -23.79 14.35
CA MET A 135 -4.70 -23.39 15.19
C MET A 135 -4.14 -22.85 16.51
N GLN A 136 -4.51 -21.62 16.87
CA GLN A 136 -4.06 -20.95 18.08
C GLN A 136 -5.27 -20.63 18.98
N GLY A 137 -5.12 -20.89 20.27
CA GLY A 137 -6.17 -20.73 21.27
C GLY A 137 -6.59 -22.07 21.89
N GLU A 138 -7.63 -22.04 22.72
CA GLU A 138 -8.18 -23.24 23.36
C GLU A 138 -9.71 -23.22 23.29
N GLY A 139 -10.32 -24.38 23.00
CA GLY A 139 -11.77 -24.54 23.00
C GLY A 139 -12.48 -23.70 21.93
N GLU A 140 -13.49 -22.93 22.32
CA GLU A 140 -14.32 -22.13 21.39
C GLU A 140 -13.59 -20.91 20.82
N GLU A 141 -12.42 -20.55 21.37
CA GLU A 141 -11.61 -19.42 20.91
C GLU A 141 -10.47 -19.84 19.96
N GLU A 142 -10.42 -21.13 19.58
CA GLU A 142 -9.43 -21.64 18.64
C GLU A 142 -9.60 -21.01 17.25
N LYS A 143 -8.54 -20.36 16.74
CA LYS A 143 -8.53 -19.67 15.45
C LYS A 143 -7.35 -20.11 14.61
N GLU A 144 -7.57 -20.19 13.30
CA GLU A 144 -6.50 -20.38 12.33
C GLU A 144 -5.67 -19.09 12.24
N VAL A 145 -4.35 -19.24 12.41
CA VAL A 145 -3.37 -18.18 12.20
C VAL A 145 -2.30 -18.66 11.22
N VAL A 146 -1.76 -17.72 10.45
CA VAL A 146 -0.81 -17.99 9.37
C VAL A 146 0.48 -17.23 9.66
N ASN A 147 1.61 -17.93 9.63
CA ASN A 147 2.93 -17.32 9.55
C ASN A 147 3.32 -17.19 8.07
N ALA A 148 3.57 -15.97 7.63
CA ALA A 148 3.94 -15.70 6.25
C ALA A 148 5.07 -14.68 6.14
N SER A 149 5.69 -14.72 4.97
CA SER A 149 6.62 -13.71 4.48
C SER A 149 6.08 -13.13 3.17
N HIS A 150 6.43 -11.88 2.83
CA HIS A 150 6.01 -11.26 1.57
C HIS A 150 7.10 -10.47 0.85
N ILE A 151 6.90 -10.31 -0.45
CA ILE A 151 7.60 -9.33 -1.28
C ILE A 151 6.55 -8.33 -1.72
N LEU A 152 6.74 -7.05 -1.42
CA LEU A 152 5.84 -5.97 -1.84
C LEU A 152 6.56 -5.05 -2.80
N VAL A 153 6.04 -4.94 -4.02
CA VAL A 153 6.42 -3.89 -4.97
C VAL A 153 5.32 -2.83 -4.98
N LEU A 154 5.65 -1.63 -4.53
CA LEU A 154 4.70 -0.53 -4.35
C LEU A 154 4.23 0.02 -5.69
N PHE A 155 3.00 0.53 -5.70
CA PHE A 155 2.59 1.45 -6.75
C PHE A 155 3.33 2.79 -6.60
N PRO A 156 3.62 3.47 -7.73
CA PRO A 156 4.25 4.77 -7.68
C PRO A 156 3.37 5.76 -6.92
N THR A 157 4.01 6.59 -6.11
CA THR A 157 3.35 7.70 -5.43
C THR A 157 3.06 8.83 -6.42
N ILE A 158 2.08 9.67 -6.08
CA ILE A 158 1.82 10.90 -6.84
C ILE A 158 3.07 11.76 -6.97
N ASP A 159 3.89 11.85 -5.92
CA ASP A 159 5.05 12.73 -5.91
C ASP A 159 6.12 12.21 -6.88
N GLU A 160 6.36 10.90 -6.95
CA GLU A 160 7.24 10.27 -7.94
C GLU A 160 6.71 10.44 -9.36
N TRP A 161 5.41 10.21 -9.56
CA TRP A 161 4.76 10.42 -10.86
C TRP A 161 4.88 11.87 -11.32
N LEU A 162 4.62 12.84 -10.43
CA LEU A 162 4.71 14.27 -10.73
C LEU A 162 6.13 14.69 -11.14
N VAL A 163 7.17 14.15 -10.49
CA VAL A 163 8.56 14.42 -10.90
C VAL A 163 8.78 13.98 -12.35
N GLY A 164 8.35 12.76 -12.71
CA GLY A 164 8.45 12.27 -14.08
C GLY A 164 7.69 13.13 -15.09
N GLU A 165 6.48 13.58 -14.77
CA GLU A 165 5.70 14.46 -15.65
C GLU A 165 6.33 15.85 -15.82
N VAL A 166 6.89 16.43 -14.75
CA VAL A 166 7.58 17.73 -14.82
C VAL A 166 8.81 17.65 -15.72
N GLU A 167 9.58 16.56 -15.62
CA GLU A 167 10.75 16.31 -16.48
C GLU A 167 10.35 16.18 -17.94
N LYS A 168 9.29 15.40 -18.25
CA LYS A 168 8.75 15.25 -19.61
C LYS A 168 8.26 16.58 -20.18
N ALA A 169 7.58 17.39 -19.36
CA ALA A 169 6.99 18.65 -19.77
C ALA A 169 8.02 19.79 -19.98
N LYS A 170 9.30 19.58 -19.64
CA LYS A 170 10.38 20.58 -19.78
C LYS A 170 9.98 21.95 -19.20
N ILE A 171 9.44 21.97 -17.99
CA ILE A 171 8.96 23.20 -17.35
C ILE A 171 10.16 24.02 -16.87
N TYR A 172 10.36 25.21 -17.45
CA TYR A 172 11.39 26.16 -17.01
C TYR A 172 10.80 27.23 -16.10
N ARG A 173 11.36 27.39 -14.89
CA ARG A 173 11.04 28.51 -14.00
C ARG A 173 11.94 29.69 -14.32
N LEU A 174 11.40 30.72 -14.95
CA LEU A 174 12.10 31.99 -15.12
C LEU A 174 12.22 32.69 -13.76
N VAL A 175 13.43 32.70 -13.20
CA VAL A 175 13.75 33.54 -12.03
C VAL A 175 14.14 34.92 -12.56
N LYS A 176 13.33 35.94 -12.27
CA LYS A 176 13.75 37.33 -12.51
C LYS A 176 14.82 37.69 -11.47
N THR A 177 16.02 38.00 -11.94
CA THR A 177 17.05 38.72 -11.17
C THR A 177 16.71 40.18 -11.01
#